data_AF-A0A7W5LTJ4-F1
#
_entry.id   AF-A0A7W5LTJ4-F1
#
_cell.length_a   1.000
_cell.length_b   1.000
_cell.length_c   1.000
_cell.angle_alpha   90.00
_cell.angle_beta   90.00
_cell.angle_gamma   90.00
#
_symmetry.space_group_name_H-M   'P 1'
#
loop_
_entity.id
_entity.type
_entity.pdbx_description
1 polymer ?
#
loop_
_entity_poly.entity_id
_entity_poly.type
_entity_poly.pdbx_seq_one_letter_code
_entity_poly.pdbx_strand_id
1 'polypeptide(L)'
;MDPLSPEFRRLLKGAHPGLRDVDIDRLEELTARRFQMPPEERSGELAYERSEHARIIDRQISELKQARMPHFDRIAREYAAMRRAEASIPEVPKMTIRPKR
;
A
#
# COMPACT_ATOMS: atom_id res chain seq x y z
N MET A 1 -9.75 3.59 -2.77
CA MET A 1 -8.42 3.15 -2.31
C MET A 1 -8.26 3.71 -0.92
N ASP A 2 -7.97 2.87 0.07
CA ASP A 2 -7.77 3.36 1.44
C ASP A 2 -6.41 4.04 1.58
N PRO A 3 -6.32 5.14 2.36
CA PRO A 3 -5.04 5.74 2.69
C PRO A 3 -4.13 4.75 3.42
N LEU A 4 -2.82 4.92 3.26
CA LEU A 4 -1.81 4.16 3.97
C LEU A 4 -2.02 4.31 5.48
N SER A 5 -1.96 3.17 6.18
CA SER A 5 -2.17 3.13 7.62
C SER A 5 -1.12 3.99 8.36
N PRO A 6 -1.49 4.60 9.49
CA PRO A 6 -0.55 5.36 10.31
C PRO A 6 0.69 4.56 10.70
N GLU A 7 0.56 3.26 10.99
CA GLU A 7 1.69 2.39 11.30
C GLU A 7 2.65 2.26 10.11
N PHE A 8 2.12 2.07 8.90
CA PHE A 8 2.95 1.96 7.70
C PHE A 8 3.69 3.26 7.40
N ARG A 9 3.03 4.41 7.57
CA ARG A 9 3.67 5.73 7.47
C ARG A 9 4.83 5.89 8.46
N ARG A 10 4.67 5.41 9.71
CA ARG A 10 5.75 5.43 10.72
C ARG A 10 6.93 4.55 10.32
N LEU A 11 6.67 3.35 9.79
CA LEU A 11 7.74 2.45 9.33
C LEU A 11 8.52 3.06 8.16
N LEU A 12 7.83 3.69 7.21
CA LEU A 12 8.48 4.40 6.10
C LEU A 12 9.38 5.55 6.60
N LYS A 13 8.87 6.39 7.51
CA LYS A 13 9.64 7.49 8.11
C LYS A 13 10.81 6.99 8.97
N GLY A 14 10.63 5.87 9.69
CA GLY A 14 11.68 5.26 10.48
C GLY A 14 12.84 4.75 9.63
N ALA A 15 12.54 4.18 8.46
CA ALA A 15 13.56 3.70 7.52
C ALA A 15 14.22 4.84 6.71
N HIS A 16 13.53 5.98 6.56
CA HIS A 16 14.06 7.14 5.86
C HIS A 16 13.69 8.43 6.62
N PRO A 17 14.52 8.90 7.57
CA PRO A 17 14.21 10.06 8.42
C PRO A 17 13.96 11.37 7.65
N GLY A 18 14.50 11.49 6.43
CA GLY A 18 14.27 12.64 5.55
C GLY A 18 12.97 12.55 4.73
N LEU A 19 12.16 11.51 4.92
CA LEU A 19 10.90 11.33 4.20
C LEU A 19 9.82 12.22 4.82
N ARG A 20 9.21 13.07 4.00
CA ARG A 20 8.18 13.99 4.46
C ARG A 20 6.80 13.43 4.17
N ASP A 21 5.80 13.90 4.91
CA ASP A 21 4.40 13.52 4.67
C ASP A 21 3.95 13.82 3.24
N VAL A 22 4.37 14.96 2.68
CA VAL A 22 4.07 15.32 1.29
C VAL A 22 4.57 14.30 0.26
N ASP A 23 5.67 13.59 0.56
CA ASP A 23 6.21 12.57 -0.34
C ASP A 23 5.36 11.28 -0.25
N ILE A 24 4.83 10.97 0.93
CA ILE A 24 3.91 9.85 1.17
C ILE A 24 2.54 10.13 0.54
N ASP A 25 1.99 11.32 0.77
CA ASP A 25 0.71 11.74 0.22
C ASP A 25 0.76 11.77 -1.31
N ARG A 26 1.90 12.17 -1.89
CA ARG A 26 2.12 12.11 -3.35
C ARG A 26 2.11 10.68 -3.89
N LEU A 27 2.70 9.73 -3.15
CA LEU A 27 2.66 8.32 -3.54
C LEU A 27 1.23 7.78 -3.51
N GLU A 28 0.45 8.11 -2.48
CA GLU A 28 -0.95 7.72 -2.36
C GLU A 28 -1.79 8.29 -3.51
N GLU A 29 -1.60 9.59 -3.83
CA GLU A 29 -2.27 10.24 -4.93
C GLU A 29 -1.99 9.54 -6.27
N LEU A 30 -0.73 9.26 -6.57
CA LEU A 30 -0.32 8.57 -7.80
C LEU A 30 -0.90 7.16 -7.86
N THR A 31 -0.88 6.43 -6.75
CA THR A 31 -1.40 5.06 -6.69
C THR A 31 -2.93 5.04 -6.82
N ALA A 32 -3.62 6.01 -6.22
CA ALA A 32 -5.06 6.16 -6.36
C ALA A 32 -5.45 6.49 -7.80
N ARG A 33 -4.72 7.41 -8.45
CA ARG A 33 -4.91 7.72 -9.88
C ARG A 33 -4.70 6.48 -10.75
N ARG A 34 -3.66 5.68 -10.46
CA ARG A 34 -3.38 4.43 -11.18
C ARG A 34 -4.48 3.38 -11.01
N PHE A 35 -5.05 3.29 -9.81
CA PHE A 35 -6.13 2.34 -9.48
C PHE A 35 -7.47 2.74 -10.11
N GLN A 36 -7.75 4.05 -10.21
CA GLN A 36 -8.94 4.57 -10.87
C GLN A 36 -8.90 4.41 -12.40
N MET A 37 -7.72 4.17 -12.98
CA MET A 37 -7.61 3.86 -14.40
C MET A 37 -8.18 2.46 -14.66
N PRO A 38 -9.18 2.33 -15.56
CA PRO A 38 -9.70 1.03 -15.93
C PRO A 38 -8.59 0.15 -16.52
N PRO A 39 -8.64 -1.19 -16.33
CA PRO A 39 -7.71 -2.10 -16.98
C PRO A 39 -7.79 -1.90 -18.50
N GLU A 40 -6.66 -2.05 -19.20
CA GLU A 40 -6.59 -1.93 -20.66
C GLU A 40 -7.60 -2.89 -21.31
N GLU A 41 -8.73 -2.37 -21.76
CA GLU A 41 -9.60 -3.11 -22.66
C GLU A 41 -8.87 -3.23 -24.01
N ARG A 42 -8.83 -4.45 -24.53
CA ARG A 42 -8.13 -4.74 -25.78
C ARG A 42 -8.80 -3.95 -26.91
N SER A 43 -7.95 -3.21 -27.63
CA SER A 43 -8.14 -2.63 -28.99
C SER A 43 -8.89 -1.30 -29.10
N GLY A 44 -8.15 -0.24 -29.43
CA GLY A 44 -8.63 1.08 -29.87
C GLY A 44 -7.59 2.18 -29.63
N GLU A 45 -7.66 3.33 -30.33
CA GLU A 45 -6.79 4.50 -30.09
C GLU A 45 -6.84 4.97 -28.62
N LEU A 46 -8.02 4.87 -28.00
CA LEU A 46 -8.25 5.13 -26.56
C LEU A 46 -7.46 4.19 -25.64
N ALA A 47 -7.12 2.97 -26.08
CA ALA A 47 -6.27 2.07 -25.31
C ALA A 47 -4.81 2.54 -25.32
N TYR A 48 -4.33 3.09 -26.44
CA TYR A 48 -2.97 3.60 -26.56
C TYR A 48 -2.72 4.83 -25.68
N GLU A 49 -3.59 5.83 -25.71
CA GLU A 49 -3.44 7.04 -24.88
C GLU A 49 -3.54 6.72 -23.37
N ARG A 50 -4.42 5.79 -23.00
CA ARG A 50 -4.56 5.31 -21.61
C ARG A 50 -3.33 4.50 -21.18
N SER A 51 -2.73 3.73 -22.09
CA SER A 51 -1.49 3.00 -21.84
C SER A 51 -0.32 3.94 -21.53
N GLU A 52 -0.22 5.07 -22.25
CA GLU A 52 0.81 6.08 -22.03
C GLU A 52 0.60 6.82 -20.70
N HIS A 53 -0.64 7.19 -20.38
CA HIS A 53 -0.97 7.79 -19.10
C HIS A 53 -0.65 6.88 -17.91
N ALA A 54 -0.97 5.58 -18.02
CA ALA A 54 -0.63 4.60 -16.99
C ALA A 54 0.88 4.47 -16.82
N ARG A 55 1.64 4.41 -17.93
CA ARG A 55 3.12 4.35 -17.93
C ARG A 55 3.75 5.58 -17.27
N ILE A 56 3.22 6.77 -17.52
CA ILE A 56 3.70 8.02 -16.90
C ILE A 56 3.52 7.94 -15.37
N ILE A 57 2.35 7.51 -14.90
CA ILE A 57 2.09 7.36 -13.46
C ILE A 57 2.99 6.30 -12.85
N ASP A 58 3.11 5.14 -13.49
CA ASP A 58 3.95 4.04 -13.00
C ASP A 58 5.44 4.47 -12.92
N ARG A 59 5.90 5.26 -13.90
CA ARG A 59 7.22 5.88 -13.86
C ARG A 59 7.38 6.86 -12.69
N GLN A 60 6.42 7.75 -12.47
CA GLN A 60 6.46 8.71 -11.36
C GLN A 60 6.47 8.00 -10.00
N ILE A 61 5.69 6.92 -9.85
CA ILE A 61 5.70 6.07 -8.65
C ILE A 61 7.10 5.47 -8.44
N SER A 62 7.69 4.92 -9.51
CA SER A 62 9.03 4.31 -9.45
C SER A 62 10.11 5.32 -9.07
N GLU A 63 10.12 6.49 -9.72
CA GLU A 63 11.07 7.57 -9.44
C GLU A 63 10.94 8.07 -7.99
N LEU A 64 9.72 8.25 -7.49
CA LEU A 64 9.47 8.66 -6.11
C LEU A 64 9.97 7.61 -5.11
N LYS A 65 9.68 6.32 -5.38
CA LYS A 65 10.16 5.22 -4.54
C LYS A 65 11.69 5.15 -4.53
N GLN A 66 12.34 5.24 -5.68
CA GLN A 66 13.80 5.18 -5.77
C GLN A 66 14.46 6.38 -5.06
N ALA A 67 13.92 7.59 -5.25
CA ALA A 67 14.52 8.81 -4.72
C ALA A 67 14.27 9.03 -3.23
N ARG A 68 13.09 8.65 -2.72
CA ARG A 68 12.65 9.01 -1.36
C ARG A 68 12.33 7.81 -0.47
N MET A 69 12.03 6.64 -1.04
CA MET A 69 11.58 5.46 -0.31
C MET A 69 12.29 4.18 -0.79
N PRO A 70 13.64 4.12 -0.78
CA PRO A 70 14.40 3.01 -1.38
C PRO A 70 14.11 1.65 -0.73
N HIS A 71 13.59 1.64 0.49
CA HIS A 71 13.23 0.43 1.22
C HIS A 71 11.72 0.12 1.22
N PHE A 72 10.94 0.80 0.37
CA PHE A 72 9.49 0.68 0.31
C PHE A 72 9.01 -0.78 0.21
N ASP A 73 9.53 -1.55 -0.76
CA ASP A 73 9.05 -2.92 -1.00
C ASP A 73 9.44 -3.90 0.12
N ARG A 74 10.51 -3.59 0.86
CA ARG A 74 10.88 -4.35 2.06
C ARG A 74 9.89 -4.07 3.19
N ILE A 75 9.65 -2.79 3.47
CA ILE A 75 8.74 -2.35 4.54
C ILE A 75 7.30 -2.79 4.26
N ALA A 76 6.86 -2.76 3.00
CA ALA A 76 5.55 -3.27 2.58
C ALA A 76 5.39 -4.77 2.88
N ARG A 77 6.42 -5.58 2.62
CA ARG A 77 6.41 -7.01 2.94
C ARG A 77 6.42 -7.27 4.45
N GLU A 78 7.24 -6.56 5.20
CA GLU A 78 7.29 -6.67 6.66
C GLU A 78 5.95 -6.28 7.30
N TYR A 79 5.34 -5.18 6.84
CA TYR A 79 4.02 -4.73 7.29
C TYR A 79 2.90 -5.72 6.95
N ALA A 80 2.89 -6.25 5.71
CA ALA A 80 1.92 -7.28 5.31
C ALA A 80 2.05 -8.57 6.15
N ALA A 81 3.28 -8.98 6.48
CA ALA A 81 3.54 -10.13 7.35
C ALA A 81 3.04 -9.89 8.78
N MET A 82 3.28 -8.69 9.35
CA MET A 82 2.76 -8.31 10.66
C MET A 82 1.22 -8.37 10.72
N ARG A 83 0.55 -7.77 9.72
CA ARG A 83 -0.93 -7.79 9.63
C ARG A 83 -1.50 -9.19 9.53
N ARG A 84 -0.83 -10.08 8.80
CA ARG A 84 -1.24 -11.49 8.69
C ARG A 84 -1.06 -12.25 10.00
N ALA A 85 0.00 -11.96 10.76
CA ALA A 85 0.23 -12.56 12.07
C ALA A 85 -0.82 -12.11 13.09
N GLU A 86 -1.17 -10.81 13.11
CA GLU A 86 -2.24 -10.27 13.96
C GLU A 86 -3.60 -10.90 13.67
N ALA A 87 -3.93 -11.12 12.39
CA ALA A 87 -5.17 -11.77 11.98
C ALA A 87 -5.22 -13.28 12.28
N SER A 88 -4.07 -13.91 12.58
CA SER A 88 -3.97 -15.35 12.83
C SER A 88 -3.99 -15.73 14.32
N ILE A 89 -4.21 -14.77 15.24
CA ILE A 89 -4.38 -15.08 16.66
C ILE A 89 -5.78 -15.70 16.84
N PRO A 90 -5.91 -17.00 17.15
CA PRO A 90 -7.23 -17.60 17.35
C PRO A 90 -7.88 -16.98 18.59
N GLU A 91 -9.13 -16.51 18.44
CA GLU A 91 -9.98 -16.17 19.58
C GLU A 91 -9.99 -17.35 20.55
N VAL A 92 -9.45 -17.15 21.74
CA VAL A 92 -9.50 -18.14 22.81
C VAL A 92 -10.97 -18.46 23.05
N PRO A 93 -11.45 -19.70 22.84
CA PRO A 93 -12.84 -20.01 23.06
C PRO A 93 -13.14 -19.72 24.54
N LYS A 94 -14.11 -18.82 24.78
CA LYS A 94 -14.64 -18.55 26.12
C LYS A 94 -15.19 -19.86 26.68
N MET A 95 -14.36 -20.60 27.42
CA MET A 95 -14.76 -21.81 28.12
C MET A 95 -15.80 -21.37 29.15
N THR A 96 -17.07 -21.60 28.80
CA THR A 96 -18.20 -21.30 29.67
C THR A 96 -18.19 -22.37 30.75
N ILE A 97 -17.53 -22.10 31.87
CA ILE A 97 -17.54 -22.98 33.03
C ILE A 97 -18.97 -22.97 33.58
N ARG A 98 -19.76 -23.99 33.27
CA ARG A 98 -21.06 -24.22 33.91
C ARG A 98 -20.81 -24.66 35.36
N PRO A 99 -21.37 -23.97 36.38
CA PRO A 99 -21.33 -24.47 37.74
C PRO A 99 -22.28 -25.67 37.84
N LYS A 100 -21.76 -26.83 38.31
CA LYS A 100 -22.60 -27.98 38.67
C LYS A 100 -23.35 -27.64 39.96
N ARG A 101 -24.67 -27.83 39.94
CA ARG A 101 -25.51 -27.97 41.14
C ARG A 101 -25.47 -29.41 41.63
#